data_AF-A0A0N7JQQ8-F1
#
_entry.id   AF-A0A0N7JQQ8-F1
#
_cell.length_a   1.000
_cell.length_b   1.000
_cell.length_c   1.000
_cell.angle_alpha   90.00
_cell.angle_beta   90.00
_cell.angle_gamma   90.00
#
_symmetry.space_group_name_H-M   'P 1'
#
loop_
_entity.id
_entity.type
_entity.pdbx_description
1 polymer ?
#
loop_
_entity_poly.entity_id
_entity_poly.type
_entity_poly.pdbx_seq_one_letter_code
_entity_poly.pdbx_strand_id
1 'polypeptide(L)'
;EAFEDAVGAIVHDQVAAGLDIVADGKVYGGDSPYGEIVYYYWRRLTGNRLSGPPIGLPIYSTLFAPTIDGEVEQTAPFHLAQLRAVRKATDKPVKVSYTGIQVLTLAANDEFYKDNKALATQIAKAFHQDFLRLADEGVDIIQLDEFVWP
;
A
#
# COMPACT_ATOMS: atom_id res chain seq x y z
N GLU A 1 -16.11 9.84 6.99
CA GLU A 1 -16.96 10.68 6.12
C GLU A 1 -16.18 11.09 4.89
N ALA A 2 -15.35 12.15 4.92
CA ALA A 2 -14.63 12.64 3.73
C ALA A 2 -13.89 11.59 2.87
N PHE A 3 -13.22 10.60 3.49
CA PHE A 3 -12.57 9.50 2.76
C PHE A 3 -13.59 8.59 2.05
N GLU A 4 -14.68 8.21 2.71
CA GLU A 4 -15.70 7.35 2.11
C GLU A 4 -16.45 8.09 0.99
N ASP A 5 -16.69 9.39 1.14
CA ASP A 5 -17.30 10.23 0.09
C ASP A 5 -16.41 10.33 -1.14
N ALA A 6 -15.09 10.51 -0.96
CA ALA A 6 -14.13 10.55 -2.06
C ALA A 6 -14.09 9.21 -2.81
N VAL A 7 -14.00 8.09 -2.09
CA VAL A 7 -14.05 6.75 -2.69
C VAL A 7 -15.40 6.53 -3.40
N GLY A 8 -16.50 6.93 -2.79
CA GLY A 8 -17.85 6.81 -3.37
C GLY A 8 -17.99 7.55 -4.69
N ALA A 9 -17.49 8.79 -4.77
CA ALA A 9 -17.48 9.57 -6.02
C ALA A 9 -16.65 8.90 -7.12
N ILE A 10 -15.45 8.41 -6.78
CA ILE A 10 -14.56 7.70 -7.71
C ILE A 10 -15.21 6.39 -8.21
N VAL A 11 -15.86 5.64 -7.33
CA VAL A 11 -16.56 4.40 -7.70
C VAL A 11 -17.76 4.71 -8.60
N HIS A 12 -18.53 5.76 -8.28
CA HIS A 12 -19.65 6.20 -9.10
C HIS A 12 -19.21 6.53 -10.53
N ASP A 13 -18.13 7.28 -10.70
CA ASP A 13 -17.61 7.64 -12.02
C ASP A 13 -17.14 6.41 -12.82
N GLN A 14 -16.48 5.45 -12.16
CA GLN A 14 -16.09 4.17 -12.79
C GLN A 14 -17.30 3.33 -13.23
N VAL A 15 -18.33 3.26 -12.39
CA VAL A 15 -19.58 2.55 -12.71
C VAL A 15 -20.30 3.22 -13.86
N ALA A 16 -20.42 4.56 -13.84
CA ALA A 16 -21.06 5.35 -14.90
C ALA A 16 -20.30 5.24 -16.23
N ALA A 17 -18.96 5.13 -16.19
CA ALA A 17 -18.12 4.88 -17.35
C ALA A 17 -18.24 3.44 -17.90
N GLY A 18 -18.94 2.55 -17.19
CA GLY A 18 -19.16 1.17 -17.63
C GLY A 18 -17.99 0.22 -17.34
N LEU A 19 -17.08 0.55 -16.41
CA LEU A 19 -16.00 -0.36 -16.03
C LEU A 19 -16.55 -1.62 -15.34
N ASP A 20 -16.06 -2.81 -15.73
CA ASP A 20 -16.48 -4.10 -15.17
C ASP A 20 -15.90 -4.36 -13.78
N ILE A 21 -14.67 -3.92 -13.55
CA ILE A 21 -13.94 -4.03 -12.29
C ILE A 21 -13.62 -2.62 -11.83
N VAL A 22 -14.00 -2.28 -10.59
CA VAL A 22 -13.76 -0.97 -9.99
C VAL A 22 -12.60 -1.03 -8.99
N ALA A 23 -12.04 0.13 -8.65
CA ALA A 23 -11.03 0.29 -7.62
C ALA A 23 -11.35 1.46 -6.69
N ASP A 24 -10.62 1.53 -5.58
CA ASP A 24 -10.69 2.60 -4.56
C ASP A 24 -10.05 3.92 -5.01
N GLY A 25 -9.48 3.96 -6.21
CA GLY A 25 -8.75 5.13 -6.73
C GLY A 25 -7.43 5.42 -6.02
N LYS A 26 -7.02 4.54 -5.09
CA LYS A 26 -5.86 4.71 -4.20
C LYS A 26 -5.86 5.99 -3.37
N VAL A 27 -7.03 6.52 -3.06
CA VAL A 27 -7.15 7.76 -2.30
C VAL A 27 -7.20 7.42 -0.82
N TYR A 28 -6.05 7.32 -0.16
CA TYR A 28 -5.97 6.93 1.24
C TYR A 28 -5.21 7.89 2.17
N GLY A 29 -4.98 9.10 1.67
CA GLY A 29 -4.54 10.26 2.44
C GLY A 29 -3.02 10.37 2.55
N GLY A 30 -2.52 11.60 2.47
CA GLY A 30 -1.12 11.92 2.62
C GLY A 30 -0.80 13.33 2.10
N ASP A 31 0.35 13.86 2.49
CA ASP A 31 0.77 15.22 2.09
C ASP A 31 1.27 15.29 0.64
N SER A 32 1.45 14.14 -0.02
CA SER A 32 1.97 14.03 -1.38
C SER A 32 1.57 12.69 -2.02
N PRO A 33 1.26 12.67 -3.34
CA PRO A 33 0.99 11.42 -4.07
C PRO A 33 2.15 10.42 -4.00
N TYR A 34 3.38 10.90 -3.77
CA TYR A 34 4.55 10.04 -3.63
C TYR A 34 4.67 9.42 -2.23
N GLY A 35 4.19 10.12 -1.20
CA GLY A 35 4.19 9.63 0.18
C GLY A 35 3.24 8.43 0.36
N GLU A 36 2.14 8.40 -0.39
CA GLU A 36 1.18 7.30 -0.38
C GLU A 36 1.75 5.99 -0.94
N ILE A 37 2.78 6.06 -1.78
CA ILE A 37 3.38 4.88 -2.39
C ILE A 37 4.25 4.10 -1.39
N VAL A 38 4.97 4.80 -0.52
CA VAL A 38 5.94 4.19 0.42
C VAL A 38 5.51 4.39 1.88
N TYR A 39 5.33 5.64 2.32
CA TYR A 39 5.07 5.94 3.73
C TYR A 39 3.75 5.39 4.25
N TYR A 40 2.74 5.22 3.38
CA TYR A 40 1.48 4.60 3.75
C TYR A 40 1.69 3.22 4.43
N TYR A 41 2.59 2.43 3.86
CA TYR A 41 2.91 1.08 4.35
C TYR A 41 3.77 1.14 5.61
N TRP A 42 4.84 1.94 5.58
CA TRP A 42 5.79 2.00 6.69
C TRP A 42 5.21 2.60 7.97
N ARG A 43 4.19 3.46 7.88
CA ARG A 43 3.40 3.93 9.05
C ARG A 43 2.60 2.81 9.75
N ARG A 44 2.41 1.67 9.08
CA ARG A 44 1.65 0.50 9.56
C ARG A 44 2.55 -0.70 9.86
N LEU A 45 3.86 -0.47 9.86
CA LEU A 45 4.88 -1.45 10.18
C LEU A 45 5.69 -0.96 11.39
N THR A 46 6.10 -1.87 12.26
CA THR A 46 7.12 -1.59 13.31
C THR A 46 8.53 -1.57 12.72
N GLY A 47 9.53 -1.37 13.58
CA GLY A 47 10.95 -1.57 13.24
C GLY A 47 11.50 -0.56 12.25
N ASN A 48 10.81 0.58 12.08
CA ASN A 48 11.26 1.64 11.20
C ASN A 48 11.01 3.03 11.78
N ARG A 49 11.79 3.98 11.29
CA ARG A 49 11.57 5.42 11.42
C ARG A 49 11.48 6.04 10.03
N LEU A 50 10.54 6.96 9.83
CA LEU A 50 10.36 7.70 8.57
C LEU A 50 11.39 8.83 8.41
N SER A 51 12.66 8.49 8.60
CA SER A 51 13.80 9.39 8.47
C SER A 51 14.99 8.55 7.98
N GLY A 52 15.71 9.07 6.99
CA GLY A 52 16.83 8.36 6.36
C GLY A 52 17.42 9.18 5.22
N PRO A 53 18.32 8.59 4.42
CA PRO A 53 18.80 9.23 3.19
C PRO A 53 17.67 9.36 2.16
N PRO A 54 17.84 10.13 1.08
CA PRO A 54 16.93 10.10 -0.06
C PRO A 54 16.64 8.68 -0.57
N ILE A 55 15.41 8.41 -1.01
CA ILE A 55 15.04 7.12 -1.62
C ILE A 55 15.88 6.90 -2.89
N GLY A 56 16.50 5.72 -3.00
CA GLY A 56 17.40 5.37 -4.11
C GLY A 56 16.72 5.16 -5.47
N LEU A 57 15.38 5.18 -5.51
CA LEU A 57 14.60 5.14 -6.73
C LEU A 57 14.47 6.56 -7.32
N PRO A 58 14.97 6.84 -8.55
CA PRO A 58 15.08 8.20 -9.08
C PRO A 58 13.79 9.03 -9.02
N ILE A 59 12.65 8.41 -9.33
CA ILE A 59 11.33 9.05 -9.32
C ILE A 59 10.83 9.45 -7.92
N TYR A 60 11.46 8.93 -6.86
CA TYR A 60 11.13 9.20 -5.46
C TYR A 60 12.29 9.85 -4.69
N SER A 61 13.35 10.30 -5.37
CA SER A 61 14.57 10.83 -4.75
C SER A 61 14.36 12.10 -3.90
N THR A 62 13.20 12.76 -3.99
CA THR A 62 12.83 13.89 -3.12
C THR A 62 12.27 13.44 -1.78
N LEU A 63 11.97 12.15 -1.61
CA LEU A 63 11.50 11.55 -0.36
C LEU A 63 12.65 10.93 0.41
N PHE A 64 12.53 10.90 1.73
CA PHE A 64 13.46 10.20 2.61
C PHE A 64 13.07 8.72 2.75
N ALA A 65 14.03 7.82 2.60
CA ALA A 65 13.85 6.40 2.84
C ALA A 65 13.51 6.15 4.32
N PRO A 66 12.53 5.28 4.62
CA PRO A 66 12.36 4.76 5.97
C PRO A 66 13.61 3.96 6.36
N THR A 67 14.17 4.26 7.52
CA THR A 67 15.30 3.49 8.06
C THR A 67 14.77 2.33 8.88
N ILE A 68 15.19 1.11 8.55
CA ILE A 68 14.81 -0.11 9.24
C ILE A 68 15.85 -0.39 10.31
N ASP A 69 15.47 -0.23 11.57
CA ASP A 69 16.32 -0.34 12.75
C ASP A 69 15.85 -1.40 13.75
N GLY A 70 14.80 -2.15 13.40
CA GLY A 70 14.29 -3.26 14.20
C GLY A 70 13.42 -4.23 13.40
N GLU A 71 12.75 -5.14 14.12
CA GLU A 71 11.90 -6.13 13.51
C GLU A 71 10.63 -5.52 12.88
N VAL A 72 10.37 -5.89 11.64
CA VAL A 72 9.24 -5.41 10.84
C VAL A 72 8.03 -6.32 11.04
N GLU A 73 7.01 -5.79 11.71
CA GLU A 73 5.73 -6.45 11.95
C GLU A 73 4.57 -5.51 11.60
N GLN A 74 3.43 -6.07 11.19
CA GLN A 74 2.24 -5.29 10.89
C GLN A 74 1.56 -4.78 12.17
N THR A 75 1.35 -3.47 12.27
CA THR A 75 0.63 -2.85 13.39
C THR A 75 -0.82 -2.51 13.07
N ALA A 76 -1.16 -2.34 11.79
CA ALA A 76 -2.51 -2.01 11.34
C ALA A 76 -2.79 -2.55 9.92
N PRO A 77 -4.06 -2.82 9.57
CA PRO A 77 -4.43 -3.22 8.21
C PRO A 77 -4.00 -2.18 7.16
N PHE A 78 -3.59 -2.67 5.97
CA PHE A 78 -3.24 -1.76 4.88
C PHE A 78 -4.48 -1.26 4.17
N HIS A 79 -5.29 -2.15 3.58
CA HIS A 79 -6.33 -1.72 2.63
C HIS A 79 -7.77 -2.10 2.98
N LEU A 80 -8.01 -2.52 4.22
CA LEU A 80 -9.33 -2.99 4.65
C LEU A 80 -10.39 -1.87 4.64
N ALA A 81 -10.01 -0.64 5.00
CA ALA A 81 -10.93 0.49 5.01
C ALA A 81 -11.36 0.88 3.59
N GLN A 82 -10.44 0.78 2.63
CA GLN A 82 -10.63 1.06 1.21
C GLN A 82 -11.58 0.04 0.60
N LEU A 83 -11.35 -1.24 0.84
CA LEU A 83 -12.26 -2.31 0.41
C LEU A 83 -13.68 -2.06 0.91
N ARG A 84 -13.84 -1.80 2.21
CA ARG A 84 -15.16 -1.53 2.82
C ARG A 84 -15.83 -0.30 2.24
N ALA A 85 -15.07 0.77 1.97
CA ALA A 85 -15.61 1.98 1.36
C ALA A 85 -16.11 1.72 -0.07
N VAL A 86 -15.36 0.97 -0.88
CA VAL A 86 -15.82 0.57 -2.23
C VAL A 86 -17.07 -0.31 -2.15
N ARG A 87 -17.09 -1.28 -1.22
CA ARG A 87 -18.24 -2.17 -1.02
C ARG A 87 -19.51 -1.46 -0.57
N LYS A 88 -19.39 -0.33 0.14
CA LYS A 88 -20.55 0.52 0.45
C LYS A 88 -21.13 1.22 -0.79
N ALA A 89 -20.31 1.45 -1.82
CA ALA A 89 -20.69 2.22 -3.00
C ALA A 89 -21.17 1.36 -4.18
N THR A 90 -20.80 0.06 -4.24
CA THR A 90 -21.17 -0.82 -5.35
C THR A 90 -21.03 -2.31 -5.03
N ASP A 91 -21.79 -3.13 -5.75
CA ASP A 91 -21.68 -4.60 -5.75
C ASP A 91 -20.78 -5.14 -6.88
N LYS A 92 -20.21 -4.26 -7.73
CA LYS A 92 -19.29 -4.69 -8.80
C LYS A 92 -18.01 -5.32 -8.24
N PRO A 93 -17.33 -6.18 -9.03
CA PRO A 93 -16.02 -6.69 -8.68
C PRO A 93 -15.02 -5.57 -8.33
N VAL A 94 -14.30 -5.72 -7.21
CA VAL A 94 -13.34 -4.74 -6.69
C VAL A 94 -11.91 -5.24 -6.78
N LYS A 95 -11.04 -4.37 -7.29
CA LYS A 95 -9.59 -4.53 -7.28
C LYS A 95 -8.98 -3.63 -6.22
N VAL A 96 -8.26 -4.23 -5.27
CA VAL A 96 -7.41 -3.52 -4.30
C VAL A 96 -5.96 -3.62 -4.76
N SER A 97 -5.24 -2.51 -4.78
CA SER A 97 -3.87 -2.46 -5.31
C SER A 97 -2.86 -2.13 -4.21
N TYR A 98 -1.79 -2.90 -4.15
CA TYR A 98 -0.70 -2.73 -3.21
C TYR A 98 0.56 -2.22 -3.93
N THR A 99 1.32 -1.33 -3.29
CA THR A 99 2.74 -1.17 -3.64
C THR A 99 3.45 -2.51 -3.43
N GLY A 100 4.25 -2.91 -4.42
CA GLY A 100 4.96 -4.18 -4.42
C GLY A 100 5.99 -4.32 -3.30
N ILE A 101 6.27 -5.57 -2.94
CA ILE A 101 7.21 -5.93 -1.88
C ILE A 101 8.63 -5.53 -2.27
N GLN A 102 9.01 -5.72 -3.53
CA GLN A 102 10.34 -5.35 -4.01
C GLN A 102 10.52 -3.83 -3.98
N VAL A 103 9.50 -3.07 -4.42
CA VAL A 103 9.51 -1.60 -4.30
C VAL A 103 9.69 -1.16 -2.85
N LEU A 104 8.90 -1.69 -1.90
CA LEU A 104 9.00 -1.30 -0.50
C LEU A 104 10.38 -1.63 0.09
N THR A 105 10.94 -2.78 -0.28
CA THR A 105 12.27 -3.22 0.16
C THR A 105 13.36 -2.30 -0.37
N LEU A 106 13.36 -1.98 -1.67
CA LEU A 106 14.39 -1.14 -2.29
C LEU A 106 14.23 0.35 -2.00
N ALA A 107 13.04 0.77 -1.54
CA ALA A 107 12.81 2.13 -1.09
C ALA A 107 13.25 2.37 0.37
N ALA A 108 13.60 1.31 1.11
CA ALA A 108 14.02 1.38 2.51
C ALA A 108 15.55 1.45 2.67
N ASN A 109 15.99 2.12 3.74
CA ASN A 109 17.37 2.07 4.22
C ASN A 109 17.48 0.99 5.30
N ASP A 110 17.90 -0.22 4.91
CA ASP A 110 17.95 -1.39 5.80
C ASP A 110 19.24 -1.45 6.62
N GLU A 111 19.18 -1.01 7.89
CA GLU A 111 20.29 -1.07 8.85
C GLU A 111 20.23 -2.30 9.77
N PHE A 112 19.07 -2.97 9.84
CA PHE A 112 18.83 -4.10 10.74
C PHE A 112 19.08 -5.46 10.08
N TYR A 113 18.38 -5.79 8.99
CA TYR A 113 18.50 -7.10 8.35
C TYR A 113 19.74 -7.18 7.46
N LYS A 114 20.08 -6.08 6.78
CA LYS A 114 21.21 -5.97 5.84
C LYS A 114 21.17 -7.02 4.73
N ASP A 115 19.96 -7.46 4.39
CA ASP A 115 19.66 -8.42 3.35
C ASP A 115 18.27 -8.15 2.81
N ASN A 116 18.21 -7.70 1.55
CA ASN A 116 16.96 -7.41 0.86
C ASN A 116 16.00 -8.59 0.90
N LYS A 117 16.49 -9.83 0.84
CA LYS A 117 15.63 -11.01 0.87
C LYS A 117 15.00 -11.20 2.24
N ALA A 118 15.77 -11.01 3.32
CA ALA A 118 15.26 -11.08 4.68
C ALA A 118 14.19 -10.01 4.93
N LEU A 119 14.45 -8.75 4.57
CA LEU A 119 13.48 -7.66 4.71
C LEU A 119 12.21 -7.92 3.88
N ALA A 120 12.37 -8.28 2.60
CA ALA A 120 11.25 -8.61 1.71
C ALA A 120 10.39 -9.75 2.27
N THR A 121 11.00 -10.75 2.92
CA THR A 121 10.28 -11.86 3.55
C THR A 121 9.41 -11.40 4.71
N GLN A 122 9.86 -10.42 5.51
CA GLN A 122 9.05 -9.88 6.61
C GLN A 122 7.88 -9.03 6.09
N ILE A 123 8.12 -8.21 5.07
CA ILE A 123 7.05 -7.47 4.38
C ILE A 123 6.03 -8.46 3.78
N ALA A 124 6.48 -9.56 3.18
CA ALA A 124 5.60 -10.61 2.63
C ALA A 124 4.71 -11.26 3.70
N LYS A 125 5.22 -11.48 4.92
CA LYS A 125 4.39 -11.98 6.03
C LYS A 125 3.32 -10.97 6.44
N ALA A 126 3.66 -9.68 6.51
CA ALA A 126 2.70 -8.62 6.79
C ALA A 126 1.62 -8.54 5.70
N PHE A 127 2.00 -8.64 4.43
CA PHE A 127 1.07 -8.67 3.30
C PHE A 127 0.16 -9.90 3.35
N HIS A 128 0.71 -11.08 3.64
CA HIS A 128 -0.07 -12.30 3.76
C HIS A 128 -1.18 -12.18 4.82
N GLN A 129 -0.86 -11.63 5.99
CA GLN A 129 -1.86 -11.39 7.03
C GLN A 129 -2.98 -10.46 6.55
N ASP A 130 -2.63 -9.41 5.81
CA ASP A 130 -3.62 -8.46 5.27
C ASP A 130 -4.46 -9.07 4.14
N PHE A 131 -3.85 -9.88 3.28
CA PHE A 131 -4.54 -10.55 2.17
C PHE A 131 -5.58 -11.54 2.68
N LEU A 132 -5.28 -12.27 3.77
CA LEU A 132 -6.28 -13.14 4.41
C LEU A 132 -7.49 -12.33 4.90
N ARG A 133 -7.26 -11.17 5.54
CA ARG A 133 -8.35 -10.28 5.99
C ARG A 133 -9.17 -9.73 4.82
N LEU A 134 -8.51 -9.32 3.74
CA LEU A 134 -9.20 -8.85 2.54
C LEU A 134 -10.02 -9.98 1.90
N ALA A 135 -9.49 -11.20 1.85
CA ALA A 135 -10.21 -12.37 1.34
C ALA A 135 -11.44 -12.69 2.20
N ASP A 136 -11.32 -12.63 3.53
CA ASP A 136 -12.45 -12.81 4.46
C ASP A 136 -13.54 -11.73 4.27
N GLU A 137 -13.17 -10.52 3.85
CA GLU A 137 -14.11 -9.44 3.51
C GLU A 137 -14.51 -9.40 2.03
N GLY A 138 -14.13 -10.44 1.28
CA GLY A 138 -14.57 -10.65 -0.08
C GLY A 138 -13.96 -9.67 -1.08
N VAL A 139 -12.65 -9.40 -1.02
CA VAL A 139 -11.95 -8.79 -2.16
C VAL A 139 -12.00 -9.72 -3.37
N ASP A 140 -12.19 -9.19 -4.58
CA ASP A 140 -12.19 -10.01 -5.80
C ASP A 140 -10.79 -10.15 -6.40
N ILE A 141 -10.02 -9.05 -6.40
CA ILE A 141 -8.70 -8.99 -7.04
C ILE A 141 -7.73 -8.21 -6.15
N ILE A 142 -6.56 -8.79 -5.89
CA ILE A 142 -5.42 -8.12 -5.28
C ILE A 142 -4.34 -7.92 -6.36
N GLN A 143 -3.97 -6.67 -6.61
CA GLN A 143 -2.88 -6.31 -7.53
C GLN A 143 -1.63 -5.91 -6.75
N LEU A 144 -0.46 -6.39 -7.18
CA LEU A 144 0.84 -5.95 -6.66
C LEU A 144 1.55 -5.12 -7.72
N ASP A 145 1.83 -3.87 -7.39
CA ASP A 145 2.50 -2.92 -8.28
C ASP A 145 4.01 -2.95 -8.03
N GLU A 146 4.71 -3.75 -8.82
CA GLU A 146 6.18 -3.79 -8.83
C GLU A 146 6.73 -2.91 -9.95
N PHE A 147 7.28 -1.75 -9.57
CA PHE A 147 7.93 -0.80 -10.48
C PHE A 147 9.35 -0.51 -9.98
N VAL A 148 10.20 -1.53 -10.05
CA VAL A 148 11.63 -1.33 -9.80
C VAL A 148 12.32 -0.98 -11.13
N TRP A 149 13.26 -0.04 -11.09
CA TRP A 149 14.11 0.28 -12.23
C TRP A 149 15.41 -0.55 -12.13
N PRO A 150 15.97 -1.06 -13.24
CA PRO A 150 17.26 -1.77 -13.22
C PRO A 150 18.44 -0.90 -12.77
#